data_AF-A0A7V3N5L3-F1
#
_entry.id   AF-A0A7V3N5L3-F1
#
_cell.length_a   1.000
_cell.length_b   1.000
_cell.length_c   1.000
_cell.angle_alpha   90.00
_cell.angle_beta   90.00
_cell.angle_gamma   90.00
#
_symmetry.space_group_name_H-M   'P 1'
#
loop_
_entity.id
_entity.type
_entity.pdbx_description
1 polymer ?
#
loop_
_entity_poly.entity_id
_entity_poly.type
_entity_poly.pdbx_seq_one_letter_code
_entity_poly.pdbx_strand_id
1 'polypeptide(L)'
;MMGKKLYINDRACFFDQGMDRFNNYWSVVFNPVKERYIKINPSGYKILKVIEENPSISFSELLSRLQVEENSLKRFLENMVQEKIVLVS
;
A
#
# COMPACT_ATOMS: atom_id res chain seq x y z
N MET A 1 13.53 0.73 -7.76
CA MET A 1 12.77 1.09 -6.53
C MET A 1 13.69 1.57 -5.41
N MET A 2 14.92 1.04 -5.28
CA MET A 2 15.92 1.63 -4.38
C MET A 2 16.07 3.14 -4.64
N GLY A 3 16.02 3.93 -3.56
CA GLY A 3 16.08 5.39 -3.59
C GLY A 3 14.75 6.11 -3.88
N LYS A 4 13.73 5.42 -4.43
CA LYS A 4 12.43 6.04 -4.70
C LYS A 4 11.62 6.23 -3.42
N LYS A 5 10.83 7.30 -3.41
CA LYS A 5 9.95 7.69 -2.31
C LYS A 5 8.52 7.23 -2.63
N LEU A 6 7.86 6.57 -1.67
CA LEU A 6 6.54 5.98 -1.83
C LEU A 6 5.47 6.86 -1.19
N TYR A 7 4.32 6.97 -1.86
CA TYR A 7 3.15 7.71 -1.38
C TYR A 7 1.89 6.91 -1.68
N ILE A 8 0.86 7.05 -0.85
CA ILE A 8 -0.49 6.58 -1.19
C ILE A 8 -1.15 7.61 -2.11
N ASN A 9 -1.90 7.12 -3.08
CA ASN A 9 -2.84 7.94 -3.81
C ASN A 9 -4.12 8.10 -2.98
N ASP A 10 -4.40 9.31 -2.49
CA ASP A 10 -5.54 9.59 -1.61
C ASP A 10 -6.91 9.29 -2.24
N ARG A 11 -6.97 9.18 -3.58
CA ARG A 11 -8.18 8.75 -4.30
C ARG A 11 -8.35 7.24 -4.36
N ALA A 12 -7.33 6.48 -3.98
CA ALA A 12 -7.27 5.03 -4.13
C ALA A 12 -7.51 4.28 -2.81
N CYS A 13 -7.20 4.89 -1.67
CA CYS A 13 -7.29 4.26 -0.37
C CYS A 13 -8.17 5.07 0.57
N PHE A 14 -8.99 4.38 1.36
CA PHE A 14 -9.70 4.94 2.49
C PHE A 14 -9.40 4.07 3.72
N PHE A 15 -8.74 4.65 4.72
CA PHE A 15 -8.39 3.96 5.96
C PHE A 15 -9.28 4.49 7.09
N ASP A 16 -10.06 3.61 7.71
CA ASP A 16 -10.89 3.93 8.85
C ASP A 16 -10.69 2.87 9.93
N GLN A 17 -10.16 3.30 11.08
CA GLN A 17 -9.74 2.39 12.14
C GLN A 17 -10.87 1.52 12.71
N GLY A 18 -12.12 1.99 12.64
CA GLY A 18 -13.29 1.23 13.07
C GLY A 18 -13.63 0.12 12.08
N MET A 19 -13.80 0.50 10.81
CA MET A 19 -14.12 -0.41 9.70
C MET A 19 -13.01 -1.41 9.44
N ASP A 20 -11.75 -0.97 9.46
CA ASP A 20 -10.58 -1.81 9.21
C ASP A 20 -10.47 -2.91 10.27
N ARG A 21 -10.71 -2.58 11.55
CA ARG A 21 -10.77 -3.58 12.63
C ARG A 21 -11.96 -4.52 12.48
N PHE A 22 -13.14 -3.99 12.18
CA PHE A 22 -14.35 -4.80 11.98
C PHE A 22 -14.16 -5.85 10.87
N ASN A 23 -13.46 -5.49 9.79
CA ASN A 23 -13.21 -6.39 8.67
C ASN A 23 -11.90 -7.19 8.77
N ASN A 24 -11.32 -7.32 9.98
CA ASN A 24 -10.05 -8.03 10.21
C ASN A 24 -8.91 -7.57 9.27
N TYR A 25 -8.88 -6.28 8.94
CA TYR A 25 -7.92 -5.65 8.02
C TYR A 25 -7.93 -6.17 6.58
N TRP A 26 -8.95 -6.93 6.19
CA TRP A 26 -9.28 -7.06 4.79
C TRP A 26 -9.82 -5.73 4.30
N SER A 27 -9.35 -5.26 3.15
CA SER A 27 -9.76 -3.96 2.64
C SER A 27 -9.96 -3.98 1.13
N VAL A 28 -10.53 -2.91 0.60
CA VAL A 28 -10.67 -2.65 -0.82
C VAL A 28 -9.98 -1.34 -1.16
N VAL A 29 -9.21 -1.34 -2.23
CA VAL A 29 -8.58 -0.15 -2.78
C VAL A 29 -9.11 0.07 -4.19
N PHE A 30 -9.18 1.33 -4.60
CA PHE A 30 -9.77 1.75 -5.86
C PHE A 30 -8.68 2.20 -6.83
N ASN A 31 -8.70 1.69 -8.05
CA ASN A 31 -7.90 2.26 -9.14
C ASN A 31 -8.72 3.36 -9.83
N PRO A 32 -8.36 4.65 -9.69
CA PRO A 32 -9.15 5.74 -10.24
C PRO A 32 -9.05 5.90 -11.77
N VAL A 33 -8.09 5.23 -12.42
CA VAL A 33 -7.93 5.29 -13.88
C VAL A 33 -8.71 4.17 -14.56
N LYS A 34 -8.72 2.97 -13.97
CA LYS A 34 -9.43 1.81 -14.50
C LYS A 34 -10.85 1.66 -13.92
N GLU A 35 -11.23 2.53 -12.99
CA GLU A 35 -12.51 2.53 -12.27
C GLU A 35 -12.87 1.16 -11.68
N ARG A 36 -11.92 0.51 -10.99
CA ARG A 36 -12.11 -0.83 -10.43
C ARG A 36 -11.62 -0.96 -9.00
N TYR A 37 -12.28 -1.85 -8.26
CA TYR A 37 -11.89 -2.22 -6.90
C TYR A 37 -10.95 -3.42 -6.89
N ILE A 38 -9.99 -3.41 -5.97
CA ILE A 38 -9.03 -4.48 -5.75
C ILE A 38 -9.12 -4.87 -4.29
N LYS A 39 -9.36 -6.16 -4.04
CA LYS A 39 -9.36 -6.70 -2.67
C LYS A 39 -7.92 -6.87 -2.19
N ILE A 40 -7.66 -6.37 -0.98
CA ILE A 40 -6.36 -6.43 -0.32
C ILE A 40 -6.49 -7.24 0.96
N ASN A 41 -5.52 -8.12 1.19
CA ASN A 41 -5.45 -8.94 2.40
C ASN A 41 -4.79 -8.15 3.56
N PRO A 42 -4.84 -8.65 4.80
CA PRO A 42 -4.29 -7.94 5.97
C PRO A 42 -2.81 -7.55 5.83
N SER A 43 -1.99 -8.37 5.18
CA SER A 43 -0.57 -8.06 4.94
C SER A 43 -0.41 -6.88 3.98
N GLY A 44 -1.17 -6.86 2.88
CA GLY A 44 -1.18 -5.75 1.93
C GLY A 44 -1.74 -4.47 2.56
N TYR A 45 -2.78 -4.58 3.38
CA TYR A 45 -3.33 -3.46 4.15
C TYR A 45 -2.25 -2.86 5.04
N LYS A 46 -1.52 -3.68 5.80
CA LYS A 46 -0.44 -3.22 6.68
C LYS A 46 0.65 -2.48 5.90
N ILE A 47 1.03 -2.98 4.72
CA ILE A 47 2.01 -2.31 3.85
C ILE A 47 1.50 -0.91 3.46
N LEU A 48 0.27 -0.82 2.96
CA LEU A 48 -0.30 0.45 2.50
C LEU A 48 -0.49 1.44 3.66
N LYS A 49 -0.92 0.95 4.84
CA LYS A 49 -1.10 1.77 6.04
C LYS A 49 0.22 2.36 6.52
N VAL A 50 1.32 1.60 6.50
CA VAL A 50 2.64 2.14 6.86
C VAL A 50 3.10 3.23 5.90
N ILE A 51 2.78 3.13 4.61
CA ILE A 51 3.10 4.19 3.63
C ILE A 51 2.25 5.44 3.89
N GLU A 52 0.97 5.28 4.21
CA GLU A 52 0.08 6.40 4.57
C GLU A 52 0.55 7.13 5.83
N GLU A 53 0.91 6.38 6.87
CA GLU A 53 1.43 6.93 8.13
C GLU A 53 2.84 7.52 8.00
N ASN A 54 3.59 7.17 6.94
CA ASN A 54 4.95 7.64 6.69
C ASN A 54 5.11 8.07 5.22
N PRO A 55 4.50 9.20 4.80
CA PRO A 55 4.64 9.68 3.44
C PRO A 55 6.11 9.89 3.06
N SER A 56 6.47 9.53 1.83
CA SER A 56 7.88 9.55 1.37
C SER A 56 8.77 8.49 2.03
N ILE A 57 8.22 7.41 2.58
CA ILE A 57 9.03 6.26 3.01
C ILE A 57 9.73 5.63 1.79
N SER A 58 11.01 5.29 1.96
CA SER A 58 11.74 4.55 0.93
C SER A 58 11.45 3.05 1.02
N PHE A 59 11.73 2.32 -0.08
CA PHE A 59 11.61 0.86 -0.06
C PHE A 59 12.45 0.19 1.03
N SER A 60 13.68 0.66 1.27
CA SER A 60 14.57 0.12 2.30
C SER A 60 14.05 0.36 3.72
N GLU A 61 13.49 1.54 3.99
CA GLU A 61 12.86 1.85 5.28
C GLU A 61 11.58 1.05 5.50
N LEU A 62 10.79 0.86 4.44
CA LEU A 62 9.57 0.06 4.50
C LEU A 62 9.89 -1.42 4.78
N LEU A 63 10.92 -1.95 4.09
CA LEU A 63 11.40 -3.32 4.28
C LEU A 63 11.87 -3.55 5.73
N SER A 64 12.67 -2.63 6.28
CA SER A 64 13.19 -2.76 7.65
C SER A 64 12.09 -2.68 8.72
N ARG A 65 11.05 -1.87 8.50
CA ARG A 65 9.92 -1.74 9.43
C ARG A 65 8.98 -2.94 9.42
N LEU A 66 8.74 -3.53 8.25
CA LEU A 66 7.72 -4.57 8.09
C LEU A 66 8.24 -5.98 8.35
N GLN A 67 9.56 -6.21 8.27
CA GLN A 67 10.20 -7.53 8.41
C GLN A 67 9.57 -8.58 7.48
N VAL A 68 9.24 -8.17 6.26
CA VAL A 68 8.69 -9.03 5.21
C VAL A 68 9.78 -9.43 4.22
N GLU A 69 9.54 -10.49 3.46
CA GLU A 69 10.46 -10.91 2.40
C GLU A 69 10.52 -9.84 1.29
N GLU A 70 11.74 -9.45 0.90
CA GLU A 70 11.99 -8.37 -0.05
C GLU A 70 11.30 -8.59 -1.40
N ASN A 71 11.40 -9.80 -1.96
CA ASN A 71 10.78 -10.12 -3.25
C ASN A 71 9.26 -10.01 -3.22
N SER A 72 8.64 -10.46 -2.13
CA SER A 72 7.20 -10.40 -1.92
C SER A 72 6.73 -8.94 -1.79
N LEU A 73 7.45 -8.12 -1.02
CA LEU A 73 7.17 -6.67 -0.91
C LEU A 73 7.33 -5.95 -2.25
N LYS A 74 8.41 -6.25 -2.98
CA LYS A 74 8.69 -5.65 -4.29
C LYS A 74 7.55 -5.95 -5.28
N ARG A 75 7.15 -7.21 -5.43
CA ARG A 75 6.04 -7.60 -6.33
C ARG A 75 4.73 -6.94 -5.94
N PHE A 76 4.43 -6.87 -4.63
CA PHE A 76 3.24 -6.18 -4.15
C PHE A 76 3.24 -4.71 -4.55
N LEU A 77 4.33 -3.98 -4.29
CA LEU A 77 4.43 -2.56 -4.60
C LEU A 77 4.42 -2.28 -6.09
N GLU A 78 5.08 -3.12 -6.91
CA GLU A 78 5.02 -3.01 -8.37
C GLU A 78 3.57 -3.11 -8.87
N ASN A 79 2.79 -4.06 -8.36
CA ASN A 79 1.37 -4.18 -8.67
C ASN A 79 0.58 -2.95 -8.22
N MET A 80 0.81 -2.44 -7.00
CA MET A 80 0.10 -1.26 -6.49
C MET A 80 0.45 0.02 -7.28
N VAL A 81 1.66 0.14 -7.80
CA VAL A 81 2.08 1.24 -8.68
C VAL A 81 1.39 1.13 -10.04
N GLN A 82 1.33 -0.07 -10.63
CA GLN A 82 0.60 -0.32 -11.87
C GLN A 82 -0.90 -0.01 -11.73
N GLU A 83 -1.46 -0.29 -10.56
CA GLU A 83 -2.86 -0.02 -10.22
C GLU A 83 -3.12 1.40 -9.70
N LYS A 84 -2.12 2.29 -9.75
CA LYS A 84 -2.25 3.71 -9.35
C LYS A 84 -2.70 3.90 -7.88
N ILE A 85 -2.41 2.93 -7.03
CA ILE A 85 -2.67 2.97 -5.58
C ILE A 85 -1.46 3.56 -4.85
N VAL A 86 -0.25 3.16 -5.25
CA VAL A 86 1.01 3.70 -4.75
C VAL A 86 1.64 4.57 -5.83
N LEU A 87 2.13 5.75 -5.44
CA LEU A 87 2.88 6.67 -6.29
C LEU A 87 4.37 6.61 -5.92
N VAL A 88 5.22 6.85 -6.92
CA VAL A 88 6.68 6.84 -6.76
C VAL A 88 7.27 8.17 -7.22
N SER A 89 8.12 8.77 -6.39
CA SER A 89 8.99 9.91 -6.73
C SER A 89 10.46 9.54 -6.69
#